data_AF-Q6V3A5-F1
#
_entry.id   AF-Q6V3A5-F1
#
_cell.length_a   1.000
_cell.length_b   1.000
_cell.length_c   1.000
_cell.angle_alpha   90.00
_cell.angle_beta   90.00
_cell.angle_gamma   90.00
#
_symmetry.space_group_name_H-M   'P 1'
#
loop_
_entity.id
_entity.type
_entity.pdbx_description
1 polymer ?
#
loop_
_entity_poly.entity_id
_entity_poly.type
_entity_poly.pdbx_seq_one_letter_code
_entity_poly.pdbx_strand_id
1 'polypeptide(L)'
;YVGGGMGRTHRLETTFPRLAEPLGYVPKEDILYAVKAIVVTQRENGRRDDRKYSRMKYLISEWGIEKFRSVVEQYYGRKFEPSRELPEWEFKSYLGWHEQGDGGLFCGLHVDSGRIGGKMKATLRETIEKYNLDVRLTPNQ
;
A
#
# COMPACT_ATOMS: atom_id res chain seq x y z
N TYR A 1 7.33 1.81 5.94
CA TYR A 1 6.78 3.18 5.97
C TYR A 1 5.38 3.17 6.57
N VAL A 2 4.96 4.25 7.25
CA VAL A 2 3.62 4.37 7.88
C VAL A 2 3.04 5.79 7.74
N GLY A 3 1.72 5.91 7.81
CA GLY A 3 1.05 7.20 7.94
C GLY A 3 0.77 7.97 6.65
N GLY A 4 0.81 7.30 5.50
CA GLY A 4 0.40 7.92 4.24
C GLY A 4 -1.12 8.00 4.07
N GLY A 5 -1.60 8.97 3.30
CA GLY A 5 -2.99 9.00 2.86
C GLY A 5 -3.44 10.29 2.20
N MET A 6 -4.23 10.18 1.12
CA MET A 6 -4.58 11.30 0.23
C MET A 6 -5.84 12.07 0.63
N GLY A 7 -6.80 11.43 1.31
CA GLY A 7 -8.12 12.04 1.55
C GLY A 7 -8.06 13.38 2.30
N ARG A 8 -8.73 14.41 1.77
CA ARG A 8 -8.85 15.76 2.36
C ARG A 8 -10.23 16.34 2.06
N THR A 9 -10.60 17.43 2.73
CA THR A 9 -11.84 18.16 2.52
C THR A 9 -11.54 19.58 2.05
N HIS A 10 -12.22 20.05 1.00
CA HIS A 10 -12.08 21.44 0.54
C HIS A 10 -12.46 22.43 1.66
N ARG A 11 -11.70 23.51 1.78
CA ARG A 11 -11.89 24.58 2.80
C ARG A 11 -11.76 24.10 4.25
N LEU A 12 -11.18 22.92 4.49
CA LEU A 12 -10.85 22.41 5.81
C LEU A 12 -9.36 22.04 5.88
N GLU A 13 -8.55 23.04 6.20
CA GLU A 13 -7.07 22.95 6.19
C GLU A 13 -6.51 21.92 7.17
N THR A 14 -7.25 21.59 8.22
CA THR A 14 -6.88 20.52 9.16
C THR A 14 -6.99 19.12 8.55
N THR A 15 -7.47 18.99 7.31
CA THR A 15 -7.44 17.74 6.53
C THR A 15 -6.52 17.88 5.31
N PHE A 16 -5.48 17.04 5.25
CA PHE A 16 -4.37 17.22 4.31
C PHE A 16 -3.86 15.88 3.77
N PRO A 17 -3.35 15.82 2.53
CA PRO A 17 -2.60 14.66 2.07
C PRO A 17 -1.29 14.55 2.87
N ARG A 18 -0.83 13.32 3.11
CA ARG A 18 0.44 13.06 3.81
C ARG A 18 1.18 11.91 3.15
N LEU A 19 2.49 12.04 2.98
CA LEU A 19 3.37 10.94 2.62
C LEU A 19 3.61 10.03 3.83
N ALA A 20 3.92 8.77 3.56
CA ALA A 20 4.30 7.85 4.62
C ALA A 20 5.76 8.10 5.04
N GLU A 21 6.08 7.90 6.31
CA GLU A 21 7.42 8.11 6.86
C GLU A 21 8.13 6.78 7.13
N PRO A 22 9.48 6.71 7.02
CA PRO A 22 10.24 5.53 7.41
C PRO A 22 10.01 5.21 8.90
N LEU A 23 9.62 3.96 9.19
CA LEU A 23 9.42 3.51 10.57
C LEU A 23 10.67 2.81 11.11
N GLY A 24 11.36 2.05 10.26
CA GLY A 24 12.48 1.19 10.61
C GLY A 24 12.44 -0.12 9.81
N TYR A 25 13.36 -1.02 10.12
CA TYR A 25 13.48 -2.34 9.53
C TYR A 25 13.05 -3.44 10.53
N VAL A 26 12.55 -4.56 9.99
CA VAL A 26 12.31 -5.80 10.73
C VAL A 26 12.78 -7.00 9.90
N PRO A 27 13.24 -8.08 10.55
CA PRO A 27 13.47 -9.36 9.89
C PRO A 27 12.19 -9.89 9.21
N LYS A 28 12.34 -10.71 8.17
CA LYS A 28 11.21 -11.20 7.36
C LYS A 28 10.23 -12.06 8.18
N GLU A 29 10.75 -12.80 9.15
CA GLU A 29 10.00 -13.64 10.08
C GLU A 29 9.10 -12.81 11.02
N ASP A 30 9.45 -11.56 11.26
CA ASP A 30 8.76 -10.68 12.20
C ASP A 30 7.68 -9.82 11.52
N ILE A 31 7.55 -9.88 10.18
CA ILE A 31 6.72 -8.96 9.40
C ILE A 31 5.25 -8.94 9.84
N LEU A 32 4.66 -10.10 10.12
CA LEU A 32 3.26 -10.19 10.51
C LEU A 32 3.03 -9.63 11.93
N TYR A 33 4.00 -9.80 12.83
CA TYR A 33 3.94 -9.26 14.18
C TYR A 33 4.08 -7.73 14.16
N ALA A 34 4.99 -7.20 13.35
CA ALA A 34 5.15 -5.76 13.15
C ALA A 34 3.90 -5.12 12.53
N VAL A 35 3.32 -5.74 11.49
CA VAL A 35 2.07 -5.27 10.87
C VAL A 35 0.91 -5.29 11.87
N LYS A 36 0.75 -6.39 12.62
CA LYS A 36 -0.25 -6.49 13.68
C LYS A 36 -0.09 -5.38 14.71
N ALA A 37 1.14 -5.12 15.17
CA ALA A 37 1.43 -4.08 16.15
C ALA A 37 1.01 -2.69 15.63
N ILE A 38 1.31 -2.36 14.37
CA ILE A 38 0.89 -1.10 13.72
C ILE A 38 -0.65 -1.00 13.69
N VAL A 39 -1.34 -2.06 13.29
CA VAL A 39 -2.82 -2.09 13.23
C VAL A 39 -3.43 -1.95 14.62
N VAL A 40 -2.87 -2.61 15.63
CA VAL A 40 -3.32 -2.50 17.02
C VAL A 40 -3.11 -1.08 17.54
N THR A 41 -1.93 -0.47 17.33
CA THR A 41 -1.69 0.93 17.71
C THR A 41 -2.73 1.87 17.11
N GLN A 42 -3.04 1.71 15.82
CA GLN A 42 -4.08 2.51 15.17
C GLN A 42 -5.48 2.20 15.71
N ARG A 43 -5.79 0.94 16.04
CA ARG A 43 -7.10 0.53 16.57
C ARG A 43 -7.38 1.14 17.94
N GLU A 44 -6.38 1.14 18.82
CA GLU A 44 -6.49 1.62 20.20
C GLU A 44 -6.45 3.14 20.30
N ASN A 45 -5.69 3.82 19.43
CA ASN A 45 -5.41 5.26 19.59
C ASN A 45 -5.98 6.14 18.48
N GLY A 46 -6.44 5.55 17.37
CA GLY A 46 -7.07 6.29 16.29
C GLY A 46 -8.41 6.90 16.73
N ARG A 47 -8.62 8.17 16.37
CA ARG A 47 -9.86 8.91 16.67
C ARG A 47 -11.10 8.19 16.14
N ARG A 48 -12.10 8.03 17.01
CA ARG A 48 -13.42 7.44 16.71
C ARG A 48 -14.58 8.42 16.91
N ASP A 49 -14.29 9.60 17.43
CA ASP A 49 -15.20 10.73 17.63
C ASP A 49 -15.53 11.44 16.30
N ASP A 50 -14.52 11.67 15.45
CA ASP A 50 -14.70 12.24 14.11
C ASP A 50 -13.96 11.43 13.03
N ARG A 51 -14.74 10.89 12.10
CA ARG A 51 -14.25 10.07 10.99
C ARG A 51 -13.29 10.82 10.07
N LYS A 52 -13.39 12.14 9.94
CA LYS A 52 -12.46 12.96 9.13
C LYS A 52 -11.02 12.86 9.61
N TYR A 53 -10.83 12.64 10.91
CA TYR A 53 -9.51 12.55 11.56
C TYR A 53 -9.13 11.11 11.97
N SER A 54 -9.93 10.11 11.57
CA SER A 54 -9.74 8.72 11.99
C SER A 54 -8.55 8.00 11.36
N ARG A 55 -8.00 8.50 10.25
CA ARG A 55 -6.89 7.85 9.53
C ARG A 55 -5.58 7.98 10.30
N MET A 56 -4.75 6.92 10.27
CA MET A 56 -3.44 6.87 10.96
C MET A 56 -2.49 8.03 10.65
N LYS A 57 -2.63 8.70 9.50
CA LYS A 57 -1.87 9.90 9.18
C LYS A 57 -2.06 11.04 10.19
N TYR A 58 -3.24 11.16 10.79
CA TYR A 58 -3.53 12.20 11.79
C TYR A 58 -2.92 11.83 13.14
N LEU A 59 -3.03 10.56 13.53
CA LEU A 59 -2.39 10.04 14.75
C LEU A 59 -0.87 10.28 14.72
N ILE A 60 -0.22 9.96 13.60
CA ILE A 60 1.23 10.18 13.45
C ILE A 60 1.55 11.68 13.34
N SER A 61 0.71 12.48 12.68
CA SER A 61 0.89 13.94 12.64
C SER A 61 0.81 14.59 14.02
N GLU A 62 -0.01 14.06 14.91
CA GLU A 62 -0.16 14.57 16.28
C GLU A 62 0.96 14.07 17.21
N TRP A 63 1.33 12.80 17.08
CA TRP A 63 2.31 12.17 17.97
C TRP A 63 3.77 12.39 17.55
N GLY A 64 4.01 12.58 16.25
CA GLY A 64 5.32 12.41 15.65
C GLY A 64 5.70 10.93 15.49
N ILE A 65 6.64 10.67 14.58
CA ILE A 65 7.06 9.31 14.21
C ILE A 65 7.74 8.55 15.36
N GLU A 66 8.51 9.24 16.20
CA GLU A 66 9.27 8.64 17.31
C GLU A 66 8.32 8.09 18.39
N LYS A 67 7.33 8.90 18.81
CA LYS A 67 6.31 8.43 19.76
C LYS A 67 5.51 7.29 19.16
N PHE A 68 5.07 7.41 17.90
CA PHE A 68 4.34 6.33 17.23
C PHE A 68 5.15 5.03 17.20
N ARG A 69 6.44 5.08 16.82
CA ARG A 69 7.35 3.93 16.85
C ARG A 69 7.39 3.30 18.25
N SER A 70 7.60 4.11 19.28
CA SER A 70 7.69 3.61 20.66
C SER A 70 6.44 2.85 21.11
N VAL A 71 5.24 3.28 20.71
CA VAL A 71 3.99 2.61 21.07
C VAL A 71 3.79 1.34 20.24
N VAL A 72 4.14 1.35 18.95
CA VAL A 72 4.14 0.13 18.13
C VAL A 72 5.09 -0.92 18.71
N GLU A 73 6.28 -0.52 19.15
CA GLU A 73 7.27 -1.42 19.76
C GLU A 73 6.76 -2.12 21.03
N GLN A 74 5.84 -1.48 21.78
CA GLN A 74 5.18 -2.12 22.94
C GLN A 74 4.30 -3.30 22.52
N TYR A 75 3.55 -3.17 21.42
CA TYR A 75 2.71 -4.25 20.89
C TYR A 75 3.49 -5.27 20.08
N TYR A 76 4.59 -4.85 19.46
CA TYR A 76 5.50 -5.71 18.70
C TYR A 76 6.37 -6.56 19.65
N GLY A 77 6.72 -6.03 20.82
CA GLY A 77 7.57 -6.71 21.82
C GLY A 77 9.07 -6.61 21.56
N ARG A 78 9.48 -5.87 20.52
CA ARG A 78 10.87 -5.65 20.10
C ARG A 78 11.05 -4.23 19.55
N LYS A 79 12.29 -3.80 19.38
CA LYS A 79 12.64 -2.53 18.73
C LYS A 79 12.72 -2.69 17.21
N PHE A 80 12.38 -1.64 16.48
CA PHE A 80 12.71 -1.58 15.05
C PHE A 80 14.20 -1.32 14.88
N GLU A 81 14.80 -1.96 13.88
CA GLU A 81 16.15 -1.62 13.43
C GLU A 81 16.13 -0.32 12.61
N PRO A 82 17.28 0.36 12.43
CA PRO A 82 17.38 1.48 11.50
C PRO A 82 16.87 1.12 10.10
N SER A 83 16.20 2.07 9.45
CA SER A 83 15.75 1.88 8.06
C SER A 83 16.96 1.62 7.16
N ARG A 84 16.84 0.64 6.26
CA ARG A 84 17.86 0.36 5.25
C ARG A 84 17.69 1.29 4.06
N GLU A 85 18.81 1.64 3.43
CA GLU A 85 18.78 2.42 2.18
C GLU A 85 18.07 1.62 1.07
N LEU A 86 17.26 2.34 0.30
CA LEU A 86 16.53 1.80 -0.84
C LEU A 86 17.01 2.53 -2.10
N PRO A 87 17.00 1.86 -3.27
CA PRO A 87 17.28 2.52 -4.54
C PRO A 87 16.22 3.57 -4.87
N GLU A 88 16.50 4.40 -5.87
CA GLU A 88 15.53 5.35 -6.39
C GLU A 88 14.25 4.65 -6.87
N TRP A 89 13.10 5.27 -6.61
CA TRP A 89 11.81 4.72 -6.99
C TRP A 89 11.54 4.95 -8.47
N GLU A 90 11.26 3.88 -9.19
CA GLU A 90 10.87 3.90 -10.59
C GLU A 90 9.39 3.52 -10.73
N PHE A 91 8.66 4.27 -11.56
CA PHE A 91 7.31 3.87 -11.96
C PHE A 91 7.37 2.79 -13.05
N LYS A 92 6.70 1.66 -12.81
CA LYS A 92 6.60 0.56 -13.78
C LYS A 92 5.15 0.33 -14.17
N SER A 93 4.82 0.55 -15.44
CA SER A 93 3.47 0.32 -15.98
C SER A 93 3.17 -1.16 -16.22
N TYR A 94 4.21 -1.98 -16.44
CA TYR A 94 4.13 -3.39 -16.82
C TYR A 94 3.38 -3.66 -18.14
N LEU A 95 3.17 -2.64 -18.97
CA LEU A 95 2.52 -2.75 -20.28
C LEU A 95 3.41 -3.43 -21.32
N GLY A 96 2.79 -4.12 -22.28
CA GLY A 96 3.50 -4.83 -23.35
C GLY A 96 3.99 -6.21 -22.92
N TRP A 97 4.80 -6.85 -23.76
CA TRP A 97 5.33 -8.20 -23.53
C TRP A 97 6.63 -8.17 -22.72
N HIS A 98 6.73 -9.08 -21.75
CA HIS A 98 7.87 -9.21 -20.83
C HIS A 98 8.16 -10.68 -20.52
N GLU A 99 9.43 -10.98 -20.24
CA GLU A 99 9.85 -12.29 -19.73
C GLU A 99 9.57 -12.43 -18.22
N GLN A 100 9.10 -13.60 -17.79
CA GLN A 100 8.83 -13.90 -16.37
C GLN A 100 10.07 -14.42 -15.62
N GLY A 101 11.08 -14.90 -16.35
CA GLY A 101 12.30 -15.50 -15.80
C GLY A 101 12.24 -17.01 -15.57
N ASP A 102 11.08 -17.64 -15.81
CA ASP A 102 10.84 -19.10 -15.74
C ASP A 102 10.62 -19.73 -17.13
N GLY A 103 10.92 -18.98 -18.19
CA GLY A 103 10.63 -19.34 -19.58
C GLY A 103 9.25 -18.89 -20.07
N GLY A 104 8.39 -18.38 -19.19
CA GLY A 104 7.11 -17.78 -19.52
C GLY A 104 7.19 -16.32 -19.95
N LEU A 105 6.14 -15.86 -20.62
CA LEU A 105 5.91 -14.45 -20.95
C LEU A 105 4.67 -13.93 -20.20
N PHE A 106 4.65 -12.64 -19.90
CA PHE A 106 3.40 -11.93 -19.58
C PHE A 106 3.19 -10.74 -20.51
N CYS A 107 1.92 -10.39 -20.72
CA CYS A 107 1.55 -9.21 -21.49
C CYS A 107 0.66 -8.29 -20.65
N GLY A 108 1.14 -7.08 -20.35
CA GLY A 108 0.32 -6.06 -19.72
C GLY A 108 -0.53 -5.33 -20.75
N LEU A 109 -1.84 -5.31 -20.51
CA LEU A 109 -2.81 -4.68 -21.40
C LEU A 109 -3.27 -3.35 -20.81
N HIS A 110 -3.22 -2.30 -21.62
CA HIS A 110 -3.75 -1.00 -21.26
C HIS A 110 -5.29 -1.05 -21.26
N VAL A 111 -5.91 -0.60 -20.17
CA VAL A 111 -7.36 -0.50 -20.04
C VAL A 111 -7.70 0.92 -19.59
N ASP A 112 -8.40 1.67 -20.42
CA ASP A 112 -8.79 3.03 -20.06
C ASP A 112 -9.70 3.03 -18.82
N SER A 113 -9.24 3.67 -17.75
CA SER A 113 -9.93 3.76 -16.45
C SER A 113 -10.30 2.41 -15.83
N GLY A 114 -9.61 1.32 -16.19
CA GLY A 114 -9.92 -0.04 -15.75
C GLY A 114 -11.29 -0.55 -16.19
N ARG A 115 -11.94 0.11 -17.15
CA ARG A 115 -13.31 -0.22 -17.56
C ARG A 115 -13.31 -1.36 -18.58
N ILE A 116 -13.54 -2.57 -18.10
CA ILE A 116 -13.68 -3.76 -18.96
C ILE A 116 -15.15 -3.95 -19.38
N GLY A 117 -15.44 -3.80 -20.67
CA GLY A 117 -16.79 -3.92 -21.23
C GLY A 117 -16.81 -4.31 -22.71
N GLY A 118 -18.01 -4.53 -23.25
CA GLY A 118 -18.24 -4.81 -24.67
C GLY A 118 -17.36 -5.94 -25.23
N LYS A 119 -16.79 -5.69 -26.41
CA LYS A 119 -15.91 -6.64 -27.11
C LYS A 119 -14.66 -6.99 -26.30
N MET A 120 -14.05 -6.03 -25.60
CA MET A 120 -12.86 -6.26 -24.80
C MET A 120 -13.12 -7.30 -23.71
N LYS A 121 -14.24 -7.21 -23.00
CA LYS A 121 -14.64 -8.18 -21.98
C LYS A 121 -14.77 -9.60 -22.54
N ALA A 122 -15.39 -9.73 -23.72
CA ALA A 122 -15.55 -11.02 -24.38
C ALA A 122 -14.20 -11.61 -24.80
N THR A 123 -13.37 -10.83 -25.51
CA THR A 123 -12.05 -11.27 -25.97
C THR A 123 -11.12 -11.66 -24.81
N LEU A 124 -11.09 -10.87 -23.74
CA LEU A 124 -10.28 -11.18 -22.55
C LEU A 124 -10.73 -12.50 -21.92
N ARG A 125 -12.04 -12.68 -21.73
CA ARG A 125 -12.59 -13.91 -21.17
C ARG A 125 -12.22 -15.13 -22.01
N GLU A 126 -12.47 -15.07 -23.32
CA GLU A 126 -12.15 -16.17 -24.25
C GLU A 126 -10.66 -16.51 -24.24
N THR A 127 -9.79 -15.50 -24.18
CA THR A 127 -8.33 -15.70 -24.15
C THR A 127 -7.89 -16.34 -22.84
N ILE A 128 -8.39 -15.84 -21.71
CA ILE A 128 -8.08 -16.38 -20.37
C ILE A 128 -8.54 -17.82 -20.25
N GLU A 129 -9.79 -18.13 -20.67
CA GLU A 129 -10.34 -19.48 -20.61
C GLU A 129 -9.60 -20.45 -21.54
N LYS A 130 -9.30 -20.03 -22.78
CA LYS A 130 -8.63 -20.88 -23.78
C LYS A 130 -7.23 -21.31 -23.36
N TYR A 131 -6.48 -20.41 -22.73
CA TYR A 131 -5.08 -20.66 -22.34
C TYR A 131 -4.91 -20.91 -20.84
N ASN A 132 -6.01 -20.98 -20.09
CA ASN A 132 -6.03 -21.17 -18.64
C ASN A 132 -5.07 -20.21 -17.91
N LEU A 133 -5.18 -18.92 -18.22
CA LEU A 133 -4.25 -17.89 -17.74
C LEU A 133 -4.65 -17.39 -16.36
N ASP A 134 -3.67 -17.27 -15.47
CA ASP A 134 -3.80 -16.40 -14.31
C ASP A 134 -3.66 -14.93 -14.72
N VAL A 135 -4.40 -14.05 -14.04
CA VAL A 135 -4.39 -12.61 -14.31
C VAL A 135 -3.98 -11.83 -13.07
N ARG A 136 -3.28 -10.71 -13.30
CA ARG A 136 -2.86 -9.77 -12.24
C ARG A 136 -3.35 -8.37 -12.60
N LEU A 137 -4.10 -7.75 -11.69
CA LEU A 137 -4.49 -6.35 -11.82
C LEU A 137 -3.36 -5.46 -11.33
N THR A 138 -3.13 -4.35 -12.01
CA THR A 138 -2.12 -3.36 -11.62
C THR A 138 -2.75 -2.24 -10.77
N PRO A 139 -1.94 -1.47 -10.03
CA PRO A 139 -2.42 -0.26 -9.35
C PRO A 139 -2.88 0.86 -10.30
N ASN A 140 -2.65 0.73 -11.61
CA ASN A 140 -2.90 1.75 -12.64
C ASN A 140 -4.20 1.56 -13.42
N GLN A 141 -5.15 0.80 -12.87
CA GLN A 141 -6.45 0.48 -13.47
C GLN A 141 -6.26 -0.24 -14.82
#